data_AF-A0A8D9B351-F1
#
_entry.id   AF-A0A8D9B351-F1
#
_cell.length_a   1.000
_cell.length_b   1.000
_cell.length_c   1.000
_cell.angle_alpha   90.00
_cell.angle_beta   90.00
_cell.angle_gamma   90.00
#
_symmetry.space_group_name_H-M   'P 1'
#
loop_
_entity.id
_entity.type
_entity.pdbx_description
1 polymer ?
#
loop_
_entity_poly.entity_id
_entity_poly.type
_entity_poly.pdbx_seq_one_letter_code
_entity_poly.pdbx_strand_id
1 'polypeptide(L)'
;MTASPEQEIIPKYNNLKPFHRLLIVRAWCPDRTLTESKKYVTDSLGPQFADPVIFSIETMVQESRPRTPLINFLSMGSDPTVEIEELAKRQLVNCQSISMGQAQEIHARKLIDAFVVQGYALVCGAPTVP
;
A
#
# COMPACT_ATOMS: atom_id res chain seq x y z
N MET A 1 -29.17 14.61 4.32
CA MET A 1 -30.10 13.65 4.96
C MET A 1 -30.02 12.33 4.18
N THR A 2 -28.87 11.66 4.09
CA THR A 2 -28.30 10.70 5.07
C THR A 2 -29.29 9.68 5.61
N ALA A 3 -30.10 9.07 4.75
CA ALA A 3 -30.61 7.74 5.04
C ALA A 3 -29.46 6.74 4.80
N SER A 4 -29.18 5.86 5.76
CA SER A 4 -28.26 4.73 5.62
C SER A 4 -29.11 3.47 5.45
N PRO A 5 -29.71 3.24 4.27
CA PRO A 5 -30.68 2.16 4.06
C PRO A 5 -30.06 0.78 4.32
N GLU A 6 -28.74 0.64 4.17
CA GLU A 6 -27.99 -0.57 4.51
C GLU A 6 -27.73 -0.74 6.02
N GLN A 7 -28.33 0.08 6.88
CA GLN A 7 -28.38 -0.09 8.34
C GLN A 7 -29.79 -0.37 8.84
N GLU A 8 -30.82 -0.16 8.00
CA GLU A 8 -32.19 -0.44 8.37
C GLU A 8 -32.48 -1.94 8.40
N ILE A 9 -33.50 -2.32 9.18
CA ILE A 9 -33.98 -3.69 9.24
C ILE A 9 -34.71 -3.99 7.94
N ILE A 10 -34.25 -4.98 7.19
CA ILE A 10 -34.93 -5.41 5.96
C ILE A 10 -36.19 -6.18 6.37
N PRO A 11 -37.40 -5.66 6.10
CA PRO A 11 -38.63 -6.29 6.55
C PRO A 11 -38.74 -7.72 5.97
N LYS A 12 -39.11 -8.68 6.81
CA LYS A 12 -39.18 -10.15 6.55
C LYS A 12 -37.83 -10.88 6.43
N TYR A 13 -36.70 -10.17 6.43
CA TYR A 13 -35.38 -10.74 6.16
C TYR A 13 -34.39 -10.48 7.31
N ASN A 14 -34.86 -10.61 8.54
CA ASN A 14 -34.09 -10.27 9.75
C ASN A 14 -32.93 -11.24 10.03
N ASN A 15 -33.00 -12.47 9.51
CA ASN A 15 -32.03 -13.54 9.76
C ASN A 15 -31.21 -13.89 8.51
N LEU A 16 -30.86 -12.90 7.68
CA LEU A 16 -30.01 -13.14 6.52
C LEU A 16 -28.54 -13.30 6.93
N LYS A 17 -27.87 -14.25 6.28
CA LYS A 17 -26.41 -14.31 6.30
C LYS A 17 -25.82 -13.02 5.68
N PRO A 18 -24.67 -12.52 6.16
CA PRO A 18 -24.04 -11.29 5.66
C PRO A 18 -23.92 -11.23 4.13
N PHE A 19 -23.60 -12.34 3.46
CA PHE A 19 -23.52 -12.41 2.01
C PHE A 19 -24.87 -12.13 1.31
N HIS A 20 -25.97 -12.69 1.81
CA HIS A 20 -27.30 -12.44 1.21
C HIS A 20 -27.75 -10.99 1.39
N ARG A 21 -27.40 -10.38 2.54
CA ARG A 21 -27.64 -8.97 2.81
C ARG A 21 -26.91 -8.06 1.82
N LEU A 22 -25.64 -8.37 1.51
CA LEU A 22 -24.85 -7.70 0.48
C LEU A 22 -25.53 -7.76 -0.90
N LEU A 23 -26.06 -8.93 -1.29
CA LEU A 23 -26.75 -9.07 -2.58
C LEU A 23 -28.00 -8.18 -2.68
N ILE A 24 -28.77 -8.06 -1.59
CA ILE A 24 -29.96 -7.21 -1.55
C ILE A 24 -29.57 -5.73 -1.64
N VAL A 25 -28.58 -5.28 -0.86
CA VAL A 25 -28.11 -3.89 -0.91
C VAL A 25 -27.57 -3.55 -2.29
N ARG A 26 -26.81 -4.46 -2.92
CA ARG A 26 -26.32 -4.29 -4.29
C ARG A 26 -27.45 -4.14 -5.31
N ALA A 27 -28.55 -4.86 -5.14
CA ALA A 27 -29.69 -4.81 -6.05
C ALA A 27 -30.54 -3.53 -5.88
N TRP A 28 -30.70 -3.04 -4.64
CA TRP A 28 -31.54 -1.86 -4.35
C TRP A 28 -30.76 -0.55 -4.42
N CYS A 29 -29.58 -0.50 -3.81
CA CYS A 29 -28.82 0.73 -3.60
C CYS A 29 -27.34 0.50 -3.95
N PRO A 30 -26.98 0.55 -5.26
CA PRO A 30 -25.64 0.23 -5.72
C PRO A 30 -24.56 1.12 -5.09
N ASP A 31 -24.88 2.38 -4.79
CA ASP A 31 -23.96 3.34 -4.13
C ASP A 31 -23.49 2.88 -2.74
N ARG A 32 -24.28 2.06 -2.04
CA ARG A 32 -23.95 1.53 -0.70
C ARG A 32 -23.30 0.15 -0.76
N THR A 33 -23.13 -0.43 -1.96
CA THR A 33 -22.52 -1.75 -2.15
C THR A 33 -21.12 -1.82 -1.54
N LEU A 34 -20.31 -0.76 -1.69
CA LEU A 34 -18.95 -0.74 -1.15
C LEU A 34 -18.93 -0.75 0.38
N THR A 35 -19.86 -0.03 1.02
CA THR A 35 -19.99 -0.02 2.48
C THR A 35 -20.43 -1.38 2.99
N GLU A 36 -21.40 -2.00 2.31
CA GLU A 36 -21.91 -3.31 2.70
C GLU A 36 -20.92 -4.45 2.41
N SER A 37 -20.13 -4.33 1.33
CA SER A 37 -19.08 -5.32 1.03
C SER A 37 -17.96 -5.28 2.06
N LYS A 38 -17.58 -4.09 2.55
CA LYS A 38 -16.64 -3.96 3.67
C LYS A 38 -17.13 -4.69 4.91
N LYS A 39 -18.40 -4.51 5.31
CA LYS A 39 -19.00 -5.24 6.44
C LYS A 39 -18.96 -6.75 6.24
N TYR A 40 -19.31 -7.22 5.04
CA TYR A 40 -19.23 -8.64 4.71
C TYR A 40 -17.80 -9.20 4.88
N VAL A 41 -16.79 -8.47 4.40
CA VAL A 41 -15.38 -8.85 4.56
C VAL A 41 -14.98 -8.84 6.03
N THR A 42 -15.34 -7.80 6.79
CA THR A 42 -15.09 -7.71 8.23
C THR A 42 -15.69 -8.89 9.00
N ASP A 43 -16.95 -9.24 8.72
CA ASP A 43 -17.65 -10.35 9.40
C ASP A 43 -17.12 -11.73 9.00
N SER A 44 -16.63 -11.87 7.77
CA SER A 44 -16.21 -13.17 7.23
C SER A 44 -14.74 -13.49 7.46
N LEU A 45 -13.86 -12.49 7.38
CA LEU A 45 -12.40 -12.65 7.45
C LEU A 45 -11.78 -11.91 8.63
N GLY A 46 -12.47 -10.91 9.18
CA GLY A 46 -11.99 -10.05 10.26
C GLY A 46 -11.71 -8.61 9.80
N PRO A 47 -11.69 -7.65 10.74
CA PRO A 47 -11.54 -6.22 10.45
C PRO A 47 -10.23 -5.88 9.74
N GLN A 48 -9.15 -6.62 10.02
CA GLN A 48 -7.83 -6.41 9.40
C GLN A 48 -7.81 -6.57 7.87
N PHE A 49 -8.82 -7.22 7.29
CA PHE A 49 -8.96 -7.38 5.84
C PHE A 49 -9.85 -6.30 5.19
N ALA A 50 -10.53 -5.48 5.99
CA ALA A 50 -11.39 -4.40 5.52
C ALA A 50 -10.83 -3.01 5.84
N ASP A 51 -10.01 -2.92 6.90
CA ASP A 51 -9.38 -1.68 7.34
C ASP A 51 -8.23 -1.28 6.42
N PRO A 52 -8.00 0.03 6.24
CA PRO A 52 -6.86 0.51 5.47
C PRO A 52 -5.55 0.12 6.17
N VAL A 53 -4.61 -0.44 5.40
CA VAL A 53 -3.28 -0.77 5.91
C VAL A 53 -2.48 0.52 6.14
N ILE A 54 -1.91 0.67 7.34
CA ILE A 54 -0.98 1.76 7.63
C ILE A 54 0.33 1.47 6.92
N PHE A 55 0.74 2.35 6.01
CA PHE A 55 2.00 2.24 5.28
C PHE A 55 3.16 2.65 6.18
N SER A 56 4.17 1.78 6.33
CA SER A 56 5.42 2.08 7.04
C SER A 56 6.61 1.47 6.29
N ILE A 57 7.58 2.31 5.91
CA ILE A 57 8.80 1.88 5.23
C ILE A 57 9.65 0.98 6.14
N GLU A 58 9.64 1.25 7.44
CA GLU A 58 10.39 0.45 8.41
C GLU A 58 9.91 -1.00 8.47
N THR A 59 8.59 -1.20 8.52
CA THR A 59 7.99 -2.55 8.49
C THR A 59 8.30 -3.25 7.17
N MET A 60 8.20 -2.54 6.04
CA MET A 60 8.53 -3.09 4.72
C MET A 60 9.98 -3.56 4.63
N VAL A 61 10.93 -2.77 5.15
CA VAL A 61 12.36 -3.14 5.16
C VAL A 61 12.59 -4.38 6.04
N GLN A 62 11.94 -4.48 7.19
CA GLN A 62 12.05 -5.64 8.09
C GLN A 62 11.49 -6.93 7.47
N GLU A 63 10.41 -6.84 6.69
CA GLU A 63 9.82 -7.99 5.98
C GLU A 63 10.51 -8.31 4.65
N SER A 64 11.33 -7.39 4.15
CA SER A 64 12.05 -7.55 2.89
C SER A 64 13.20 -8.55 2.99
N ARG A 65 13.72 -8.96 1.81
CA ARG A 65 14.89 -9.83 1.71
C ARG A 65 15.93 -9.16 0.81
N PRO A 66 17.23 -9.37 1.03
CA PRO A 66 18.28 -8.75 0.21
C PRO A 66 18.22 -9.08 -1.30
N ARG A 67 17.55 -10.18 -1.68
CA ARG A 67 17.35 -10.59 -3.08
C ARG A 67 16.02 -10.14 -3.69
N THR A 68 15.18 -9.45 -2.91
CA THR A 68 13.86 -8.98 -3.34
C THR A 68 13.85 -7.45 -3.26
N PRO A 69 13.98 -6.73 -4.40
CA PRO A 69 13.98 -5.28 -4.39
C PRO A 69 12.60 -4.74 -3.98
N LEU A 70 12.60 -3.69 -3.18
CA LEU A 70 11.39 -2.91 -2.86
C LEU A 70 11.20 -1.84 -3.93
N ILE A 71 9.98 -1.74 -4.45
CA ILE A 71 9.60 -0.77 -5.49
C ILE A 71 8.42 0.03 -4.98
N ASN A 72 8.56 1.36 -4.93
CA ASN A 72 7.49 2.26 -4.50
C ASN A 72 6.74 2.81 -5.70
N PHE A 73 5.41 2.66 -5.68
CA PHE A 73 4.53 3.32 -6.64
C PHE A 73 4.24 4.74 -6.16
N LEU A 74 4.72 5.72 -6.92
CA LEU A 74 4.60 7.12 -6.56
C LEU A 74 3.32 7.69 -7.16
N SER A 75 2.45 8.26 -6.31
CA SER A 75 1.49 9.27 -6.73
C SER A 75 2.10 10.66 -6.59
N MET A 76 1.49 11.67 -7.22
CA MET A 76 1.91 13.06 -7.05
C MET A 76 1.98 13.42 -5.56
N GLY A 77 3.15 13.93 -5.12
CA GLY A 77 3.39 14.34 -3.74
C GLY A 77 3.66 13.19 -2.74
N SER A 78 3.80 11.95 -3.20
CA SER A 78 4.04 10.78 -2.34
C SER A 78 5.45 10.20 -2.50
N ASP A 79 6.47 11.05 -2.69
CA ASP A 79 7.87 10.61 -2.78
C ASP A 79 8.45 10.32 -1.38
N PRO A 80 8.76 9.05 -1.05
CA PRO A 80 9.25 8.66 0.27
C PRO A 80 10.78 8.77 0.40
N THR A 81 11.49 9.36 -0.57
CA THR A 81 12.96 9.40 -0.60
C THR A 81 13.57 9.89 0.72
N VAL A 82 13.02 10.97 1.30
CA VAL A 82 13.51 11.53 2.57
C VAL A 82 13.32 10.54 3.73
N GLU A 83 12.16 9.90 3.83
CA GLU A 83 11.87 8.91 4.87
C GLU A 83 12.79 7.69 4.77
N ILE A 84 13.13 7.26 3.55
CA ILE A 84 14.08 6.16 3.31
C ILE A 84 15.49 6.55 3.75
N GLU A 85 15.96 7.75 3.40
CA GLU A 85 17.28 8.23 3.79
C GLU A 85 17.41 8.39 5.31
N GLU A 86 16.35 8.89 5.98
CA GLU A 86 16.30 8.98 7.44
C GLU A 86 16.29 7.61 8.11
N LEU A 87 15.54 6.64 7.56
CA LEU A 87 15.54 5.27 8.06
C LEU A 87 16.92 4.62 7.90
N ALA A 88 17.58 4.79 6.75
CA ALA A 88 18.91 4.27 6.51
C ALA A 88 19.95 4.84 7.49
N LYS A 89 19.88 6.16 7.76
CA LYS A 89 20.72 6.81 8.79
C LYS A 89 20.47 6.22 10.17
N ARG A 90 19.21 6.01 10.56
CA ARG A 90 18.83 5.40 11.85
C ARG A 90 19.33 3.95 11.98
N GLN A 91 19.29 3.18 10.90
CA GLN A 91 19.74 1.79 10.87
C GLN A 91 21.25 1.63 10.59
N LEU A 92 21.99 2.73 10.42
CA LEU A 92 23.42 2.74 10.08
C LEU A 92 23.72 1.96 8.79
N VAL A 93 22.77 1.93 7.85
CA VAL A 93 22.94 1.33 6.53
C VAL A 93 23.43 2.40 5.58
N ASN A 94 24.50 2.11 4.84
CA ASN A 94 24.99 3.02 3.81
C ASN A 94 23.98 3.05 2.66
N CYS A 95 23.34 4.21 2.47
CA CYS A 95 22.33 4.45 1.46
C CYS A 95 22.89 5.40 0.40
N GLN A 96 22.81 5.00 -0.86
CA GLN A 96 23.16 5.86 -2.00
C GLN A 96 21.92 6.12 -2.83
N SER A 97 21.71 7.38 -3.19
CA SER A 97 20.62 7.78 -4.07
C SER A 97 21.13 8.14 -5.46
N ILE A 98 20.37 7.74 -6.47
CA ILE A 98 20.59 8.12 -7.87
C ILE A 98 19.25 8.55 -8.48
N SER A 99 19.24 9.71 -9.14
CA SER A 99 18.07 10.16 -9.90
C SER A 99 18.08 9.47 -11.26
N MET A 100 17.02 8.73 -11.57
CA MET A 100 16.88 8.05 -12.86
C MET A 100 16.47 9.06 -13.92
N GLY A 101 17.33 9.26 -14.91
CA GLY A 101 17.12 10.13 -16.07
C GLY A 101 17.76 9.53 -17.31
N GLN A 102 17.88 10.33 -18.38
CA GLN A 102 18.61 9.87 -19.57
C GLN A 102 20.08 9.57 -19.23
N ALA A 103 20.60 8.45 -19.75
CA ALA A 103 21.99 8.01 -19.61
C ALA A 103 22.46 7.67 -18.17
N GLN A 104 21.53 7.37 -17.25
CA GLN A 104 21.87 6.98 -15.86
C GLN A 104 21.97 5.46 -15.66
N GLU A 105 21.59 4.65 -16.65
CA GLU A 105 21.55 3.19 -16.57
C GLU A 105 22.92 2.56 -16.30
N ILE A 106 24.00 3.15 -16.82
CA ILE A 106 25.37 2.65 -16.61
C ILE A 106 25.80 2.88 -15.16
N HIS A 107 25.47 4.05 -14.60
CA HIS A 107 25.79 4.39 -13.21
C HIS A 107 24.95 3.56 -12.24
N ALA A 108 23.64 3.41 -12.51
CA ALA A 108 22.75 2.58 -11.72
C ALA A 108 23.23 1.11 -11.67
N ARG A 109 23.63 0.53 -12.81
CA ARG A 109 24.16 -0.85 -12.85
C ARG A 109 25.42 -1.02 -12.01
N LYS A 110 26.38 -0.10 -12.11
CA LYS A 110 27.60 -0.13 -11.29
C LYS A 110 27.30 -0.08 -9.80
N LEU A 111 26.31 0.73 -9.39
CA LEU A 111 25.87 0.82 -8.01
C LEU A 111 25.21 -0.48 -7.52
N ILE A 112 24.38 -1.11 -8.36
CA ILE A 112 23.77 -2.41 -8.04
C ILE A 112 24.84 -3.49 -7.89
N ASP A 113 25.83 -3.55 -8.78
CA ASP A 113 26.91 -4.54 -8.70
C ASP A 113 27.74 -4.36 -7.41
N ALA A 114 28.02 -3.11 -7.01
CA ALA A 114 28.68 -2.81 -5.74
C ALA A 114 27.81 -3.20 -4.53
N PHE A 115 26.51 -2.92 -4.58
CA PHE A 115 25.55 -3.26 -3.54
C PHE A 115 25.52 -4.76 -3.25
N VAL A 116 25.55 -5.61 -4.28
CA VAL A 116 25.49 -7.07 -4.13
C VAL A 116 26.69 -7.61 -3.32
N VAL A 117 27.84 -6.95 -3.44
CA VAL A 117 29.07 -7.37 -2.74
C VAL A 117 29.16 -6.75 -1.34
N GLN A 118 28.73 -5.50 -1.18
CA GLN A 118 29.01 -4.70 0.03
C GLN A 118 27.82 -4.57 1.00
N GLY A 119 26.60 -4.91 0.58
CA GLY A 119 25.40 -4.90 1.45
C GLY A 119 24.92 -3.49 1.80
N TYR A 120 24.67 -2.66 0.78
CA TYR A 120 24.18 -1.28 0.95
C TYR A 120 22.66 -1.17 0.81
N ALA A 121 22.12 0.05 0.68
CA ALA A 121 20.78 0.34 0.19
C ALA A 121 20.89 1.28 -1.03
N LEU A 122 20.19 0.99 -2.13
CA LEU A 122 20.13 1.85 -3.31
C LEU A 122 18.74 2.45 -3.44
N VAL A 123 18.67 3.78 -3.52
CA VAL A 123 17.43 4.52 -3.77
C VAL A 123 17.49 5.09 -5.19
N CYS A 124 16.56 4.66 -6.05
CA CYS A 124 16.42 5.19 -7.39
C CYS A 124 15.21 6.12 -7.43
N GLY A 125 15.45 7.43 -7.48
CA GLY A 125 14.39 8.44 -7.58
C GLY A 125 13.92 8.63 -9.02
N ALA A 126 12.67 9.07 -9.18
CA ALA A 126 12.23 9.69 -10.43
C ALA A 126 13.05 10.97 -10.69
N PRO A 127 13.19 11.45 -11.94
CA PRO A 127 13.86 12.72 -12.16
C PRO A 127 13.11 13.78 -11.36
N THR A 128 13.82 14.48 -10.47
CA THR A 128 13.33 15.70 -9.84
C THR A 128 12.98 16.65 -10.98
N VAL A 129 11.70 16.80 -11.27
CA VAL A 129 11.25 17.84 -12.20
C VAL A 129 11.65 19.16 -11.55
N PRO A 130 12.44 20.01 -12.25
CA PRO A 130 12.84 21.31 -11.72
C PRO A 130 11.64 22.22 -11.44
#